data_AF-A0A6G7BNU2-F1
#
_entry.id   AF-A0A6G7BNU2-F1
#
_cell.length_a   1.000
_cell.length_b   1.000
_cell.length_c   1.000
_cell.angle_alpha   90.00
_cell.angle_beta   90.00
_cell.angle_gamma   90.00
#
_symmetry.space_group_name_H-M   'P 1'
#
loop_
_entity.id
_entity.type
_entity.pdbx_description
1 polymer ?
#
loop_
_entity_poly.entity_id
_entity_poly.type
_entity_poly.pdbx_seq_one_letter_code
_entity_poly.pdbx_strand_id
1 'polypeptide(L)'
;MLRNYILWLLQFIFVSCTSSVTSTKSNIPKEIQGDRRLESYYTFIDTNMSGLFHLSENGDVKKDSGNVSEEIILKNIKLAYQSSKDLLDQRIISESVFKEFVLPYRLNDSPIHDWRSYIWNIQKRRKIDGINSIRTLIDSCNSINNKLKIGFKFDLKNTYEDTLTINKILDNKSGSCVTMANYAGYVFRALGIPVAIDFTPAWGNTPGGHVWNALITSDSSSIPFLGAEANIGGYEPFYLFKMGDDSIKSTYKLPGKIYRRTYSVQKGTSYYKFDNQRNFLPMTVNSRMIDVTDQYFKVSDIILPLNRIKGNPNLLYISNYNNGKFVPVMAVERSKSYIFSKMNRNLLYYVSTYQENKDNTNEFPLFLDESGHSIFLYANFARRISITLDRTQSPEADQMDVLKNGWEVEECTRIANGKINSPPIPGKEYKLYFWDKKWVLGDKKLVGPSGSLIFDNIPTGTMYLLCEKEPTEKERPFILYKDKIKWV
;
A
#
# COMPACT_ATOMS: atom_id res chain seq x y z
N MET A 1 -10.38 9.32 -19.23
CA MET A 1 -9.91 8.64 -18.00
C MET A 1 -9.88 9.54 -16.75
N LEU A 2 -10.49 10.75 -16.78
CA LEU A 2 -10.66 11.63 -15.61
C LEU A 2 -11.94 11.34 -14.79
N ARG A 3 -12.71 10.32 -15.17
CA ARG A 3 -14.04 10.00 -14.62
C ARG A 3 -14.01 8.96 -13.47
N ASN A 4 -12.84 8.35 -13.22
CA ASN A 4 -12.69 7.29 -12.20
C ASN A 4 -12.15 7.79 -10.84
N TYR A 5 -11.76 9.06 -10.71
CA TYR A 5 -11.32 9.62 -9.43
C TYR A 5 -12.35 10.52 -8.75
N ILE A 6 -13.32 11.08 -9.51
CA ILE A 6 -14.39 11.91 -8.95
C ILE A 6 -15.47 11.06 -8.24
N LEU A 7 -15.55 9.76 -8.54
CA LEU A 7 -16.44 8.81 -7.85
C LEU A 7 -15.83 8.17 -6.59
N TRP A 8 -14.56 8.47 -6.28
CA TRP A 8 -13.95 8.18 -4.96
C TRP A 8 -14.27 9.28 -3.92
N LEU A 9 -14.86 10.40 -4.36
CA LEU A 9 -15.14 11.60 -3.56
C LEU A 9 -16.61 11.73 -3.12
N LEU A 10 -17.47 10.79 -3.53
CA LEU A 10 -18.89 10.78 -3.18
C LEU A 10 -19.23 9.51 -2.41
N GLN A 11 -18.81 9.42 -1.15
CA GLN A 11 -19.51 8.61 -0.15
C GLN A 11 -19.34 9.20 1.25
N PHE A 12 -20.47 9.74 1.71
CA PHE A 12 -20.88 10.07 3.08
C PHE A 12 -20.47 11.40 3.73
N ILE A 13 -21.44 12.31 3.61
CA ILE A 13 -21.89 13.25 4.65
C ILE A 13 -21.97 12.53 6.01
N PHE A 14 -21.41 13.22 7.01
CA PHE A 14 -21.43 12.93 8.44
C PHE A 14 -22.72 12.26 8.95
N VAL A 15 -22.55 11.16 9.70
CA VAL A 15 -23.36 10.93 10.91
C VAL A 15 -22.40 10.75 12.07
N SER A 16 -22.15 11.87 12.74
CA SER A 16 -21.68 11.92 14.12
C SER A 16 -22.70 11.20 15.01
N CYS A 17 -22.36 9.99 15.45
CA CYS A 17 -22.99 9.40 16.62
C CYS A 17 -21.86 8.89 17.52
N THR A 18 -21.39 9.78 18.39
CA THR A 18 -20.62 9.40 19.58
C THR A 18 -21.58 8.75 20.57
N SER A 19 -21.90 7.48 20.35
CA SER A 19 -22.37 6.63 21.44
C SER A 19 -21.12 6.06 22.12
N SER A 20 -20.90 6.48 23.36
CA SER A 20 -19.98 5.82 24.29
C SER A 20 -20.38 4.35 24.37
N VAL A 21 -19.59 3.47 23.76
CA VAL A 21 -19.78 2.02 23.89
C VAL A 21 -19.32 1.65 25.29
N THR A 22 -20.26 1.65 26.23
CA THR A 22 -20.15 0.88 27.46
C THR A 22 -19.93 -0.58 27.07
N SER A 23 -18.87 -1.21 27.58
CA SER A 23 -18.60 -2.63 27.36
C SER A 23 -19.75 -3.46 27.93
N THR A 24 -20.73 -3.80 27.10
CA THR A 24 -21.65 -4.89 27.39
C THR A 24 -20.81 -6.15 27.47
N LYS A 25 -20.82 -6.85 28.60
CA LYS A 25 -20.30 -8.23 28.66
C LYS A 25 -20.89 -8.98 27.47
N SER A 26 -20.04 -9.47 26.57
CA SER A 26 -20.49 -10.28 25.44
C SER A 26 -21.29 -11.46 25.99
N ASN A 27 -22.57 -11.54 25.69
CA ASN A 27 -23.36 -12.71 26.05
C ASN A 27 -22.86 -13.86 25.19
N ILE A 28 -21.96 -14.67 25.75
CA ILE A 28 -21.38 -15.83 25.07
C ILE A 28 -22.53 -16.76 24.62
N PRO A 29 -22.59 -17.13 23.33
CA PRO A 29 -23.63 -18.01 22.83
C PRO A 29 -23.65 -19.36 23.54
N LYS A 30 -24.85 -19.85 23.86
CA LYS A 30 -25.04 -21.10 24.62
C LYS A 30 -24.29 -22.30 24.01
N GLU A 31 -24.17 -22.34 22.69
CA GLU A 31 -23.52 -23.42 21.95
C GLU A 31 -22.02 -23.57 22.23
N ILE A 32 -21.36 -22.51 22.69
CA ILE A 32 -19.91 -22.50 22.94
C ILE A 32 -19.56 -22.28 24.42
N GLN A 33 -20.57 -22.15 25.29
CA GLN A 33 -20.36 -22.00 26.73
C GLN A 33 -19.64 -23.23 27.29
N GLY A 34 -18.56 -22.98 28.03
CA GLY A 34 -17.70 -24.02 28.61
C GLY A 34 -16.49 -24.38 27.75
N ASP A 35 -16.47 -24.05 26.45
CA ASP A 35 -15.27 -24.16 25.63
C ASP A 35 -14.50 -22.83 25.66
N ARG A 36 -13.58 -22.71 26.64
CA ARG A 36 -12.76 -21.50 26.86
C ARG A 36 -12.07 -20.99 25.59
N ARG A 37 -11.72 -21.89 24.65
CA ARG A 37 -11.04 -21.51 23.42
C ARG A 37 -12.03 -20.86 22.45
N LEU A 38 -13.19 -21.47 22.23
CA LEU A 38 -14.24 -20.88 21.39
C LEU A 38 -14.81 -19.58 21.98
N GLU A 39 -14.96 -19.50 23.30
CA GLU A 39 -15.35 -18.28 24.00
C GLU A 39 -14.35 -17.14 23.76
N SER A 40 -13.05 -17.44 23.84
CA SER A 40 -11.96 -16.50 23.56
C SER A 40 -11.98 -16.01 22.11
N TYR A 41 -12.31 -16.89 21.15
CA TYR A 41 -12.42 -16.55 19.74
C TYR A 41 -13.64 -15.68 19.44
N TYR A 42 -14.80 -15.99 20.04
CA TYR A 42 -15.99 -15.16 19.92
C TYR A 42 -15.76 -13.76 20.50
N THR A 43 -15.16 -13.69 21.70
CA THR A 43 -14.83 -12.42 22.37
C THR A 43 -13.90 -11.56 21.51
N PHE A 44 -12.90 -12.18 20.85
CA PHE A 44 -12.00 -11.47 19.94
C PHE A 44 -12.74 -10.85 18.75
N ILE A 45 -13.66 -11.60 18.13
CA ILE A 45 -14.49 -11.11 17.02
C ILE A 45 -15.37 -9.95 17.50
N ASP A 46 -16.14 -10.16 18.56
CA ASP A 46 -17.10 -9.18 19.10
C ASP A 46 -16.42 -7.86 19.48
N THR A 47 -15.32 -7.94 20.24
CA THR A 47 -14.56 -6.76 20.72
C THR A 47 -13.99 -5.92 19.57
N ASN A 48 -13.72 -6.54 18.42
CA ASN A 48 -13.14 -5.87 17.25
C ASN A 48 -14.16 -5.59 16.14
N MET A 49 -15.43 -5.98 16.28
CA MET A 49 -16.45 -5.80 15.24
C MET A 49 -16.85 -4.33 15.03
N SER A 50 -16.86 -3.54 16.10
CA SER A 50 -17.32 -2.14 16.06
C SER A 50 -16.55 -1.30 15.04
N GLY A 51 -17.28 -0.66 14.11
CA GLY A 51 -16.69 0.16 13.04
C GLY A 51 -16.35 -0.60 11.76
N LEU A 52 -16.58 -1.93 11.69
CA LEU A 52 -16.61 -2.64 10.41
C LEU A 52 -17.89 -2.31 9.65
N PHE A 53 -17.77 -2.29 8.32
CA PHE A 53 -18.88 -2.05 7.40
C PHE A 53 -18.80 -2.97 6.18
N HIS A 54 -19.88 -3.00 5.41
CA HIS A 54 -19.97 -3.65 4.11
C HIS A 54 -20.88 -2.90 3.17
N LEU A 55 -20.73 -3.20 1.88
CA LEU A 55 -21.75 -2.88 0.90
C LEU A 55 -22.91 -3.89 0.98
N SER A 56 -24.13 -3.39 1.05
CA SER A 56 -25.35 -4.16 0.84
C SER A 56 -25.43 -4.63 -0.61
N GLU A 57 -26.36 -5.55 -0.91
CA GLU A 57 -26.62 -5.96 -2.30
C GLU A 57 -27.03 -4.81 -3.21
N ASN A 58 -27.62 -3.76 -2.63
CA ASN A 58 -28.04 -2.54 -3.33
C ASN A 58 -26.94 -1.46 -3.38
N GLY A 59 -25.76 -1.73 -2.82
CA GLY A 59 -24.63 -0.80 -2.80
C GLY A 59 -24.59 0.19 -1.62
N ASP A 60 -25.44 0.01 -0.61
CA ASP A 60 -25.45 0.87 0.59
C ASP A 60 -24.37 0.44 1.58
N VAL A 61 -23.69 1.40 2.20
CA VAL A 61 -22.75 1.12 3.29
C VAL A 61 -23.53 0.80 4.58
N LYS A 62 -23.36 -0.41 5.11
CA LYS A 62 -23.98 -0.89 6.35
C LYS A 62 -22.92 -1.25 7.38
N LYS A 63 -23.18 -0.95 8.66
CA LYS A 63 -22.34 -1.41 9.77
C LYS A 63 -22.52 -2.91 9.97
N ASP A 64 -21.45 -3.62 10.33
CA ASP A 64 -21.54 -5.05 10.63
C ASP A 64 -22.25 -5.32 11.96
N SER A 65 -21.97 -4.51 12.98
CA SER A 65 -22.62 -4.59 14.28
C SER A 65 -24.14 -4.50 14.11
N GLY A 66 -24.85 -5.55 14.53
CA GLY A 66 -26.30 -5.67 14.39
C GLY A 66 -26.80 -6.17 13.02
N ASN A 67 -25.93 -6.34 12.01
CA ASN A 67 -26.29 -6.87 10.69
C ASN A 67 -25.66 -8.25 10.37
N VAL A 68 -24.62 -8.66 11.10
CA VAL A 68 -24.10 -10.04 11.04
C VAL A 68 -24.82 -10.95 12.02
N SER A 69 -25.28 -12.11 11.56
CA SER A 69 -25.97 -13.07 12.43
C SER A 69 -24.98 -13.85 13.30
N GLU A 70 -25.42 -14.18 14.52
CA GLU A 70 -24.65 -15.03 15.45
C GLU A 70 -24.33 -16.40 14.82
N GLU A 71 -25.25 -16.96 14.04
CA GLU A 71 -25.05 -18.22 13.31
C GLU A 71 -23.84 -18.17 12.37
N ILE A 72 -23.71 -17.10 11.56
CA ILE A 72 -22.57 -16.92 10.65
C ILE A 72 -21.27 -16.84 11.45
N ILE A 73 -21.26 -16.10 12.56
CA ILE A 73 -20.08 -15.96 13.42
C ILE A 73 -19.67 -17.30 14.04
N LEU A 74 -20.61 -18.05 14.63
CA LEU A 74 -20.33 -19.32 15.26
C LEU A 74 -19.85 -20.37 14.26
N LYS A 75 -20.50 -20.45 13.09
CA LYS A 75 -20.08 -21.34 12.00
C LYS A 75 -18.67 -21.00 11.51
N ASN A 76 -18.38 -19.71 11.35
CA ASN A 76 -17.06 -19.21 10.98
C ASN A 76 -15.98 -19.60 12.00
N ILE A 77 -16.23 -19.39 13.30
CA ILE A 77 -15.30 -19.75 14.38
C ILE A 77 -15.00 -21.25 14.37
N LYS A 78 -16.05 -22.09 14.31
CA LYS A 78 -15.93 -23.55 14.32
C LYS A 78 -15.09 -24.03 13.12
N LEU A 79 -15.37 -23.55 11.92
CA LEU A 79 -14.61 -23.91 10.71
C LEU A 79 -13.18 -23.40 10.71
N ALA A 80 -12.94 -22.14 11.13
CA ALA A 80 -11.60 -21.59 11.20
C ALA A 80 -10.73 -22.40 12.18
N TYR A 81 -11.27 -22.73 13.35
CA TYR A 81 -10.54 -23.55 14.32
C TYR A 81 -10.32 -24.97 13.81
N GLN A 82 -11.35 -25.61 13.23
CA GLN A 82 -11.24 -26.95 12.67
C GLN A 82 -10.14 -27.04 11.60
N SER A 83 -10.08 -26.09 10.68
CA SER A 83 -9.08 -26.10 9.59
C SER A 83 -7.67 -25.78 10.07
N SER A 84 -7.52 -25.06 11.19
CA SER A 84 -6.22 -24.63 11.73
C SER A 84 -5.70 -25.50 12.86
N LYS A 85 -6.49 -26.47 13.35
CA LYS A 85 -6.20 -27.23 14.57
C LYS A 85 -4.81 -27.87 14.55
N ASP A 86 -4.48 -28.55 13.46
CA ASP A 86 -3.19 -29.25 13.33
C ASP A 86 -2.01 -28.26 13.33
N LEU A 87 -2.16 -27.08 12.71
CA LEU A 87 -1.12 -26.04 12.68
C LEU A 87 -0.92 -25.38 14.05
N LEU A 88 -2.00 -25.19 14.80
CA LEU A 88 -1.97 -24.67 16.18
C LEU A 88 -1.35 -25.68 17.15
N ASP A 89 -1.79 -26.93 17.10
CA ASP A 89 -1.31 -27.99 18.00
C ASP A 89 0.19 -28.28 17.78
N GLN A 90 0.66 -28.20 16.52
CA GLN A 90 2.07 -28.32 16.16
C GLN A 90 2.87 -27.02 16.31
N ARG A 91 2.24 -25.92 16.77
CA ARG A 91 2.85 -24.59 16.97
C ARG A 91 3.51 -24.01 15.71
N ILE A 92 3.05 -24.41 14.53
CA ILE A 92 3.47 -23.84 13.26
C ILE A 92 2.93 -22.41 13.12
N ILE A 93 1.76 -22.17 13.70
CA ILE A 93 1.16 -20.83 13.83
C ILE A 93 0.84 -20.56 15.32
N SER A 94 0.89 -19.30 15.73
CA SER A 94 0.53 -18.90 17.10
C SER A 94 -0.96 -18.57 17.20
N GLU A 95 -1.52 -18.61 18.41
CA GLU A 95 -2.94 -18.27 18.64
C GLU A 95 -3.24 -16.81 18.24
N SER A 96 -2.29 -15.89 18.48
CA SER A 96 -2.42 -14.48 18.07
C SER A 96 -2.49 -14.33 16.55
N VAL A 97 -1.64 -15.04 15.80
CA VAL A 97 -1.62 -15.06 14.34
C VAL A 97 -2.89 -15.69 13.79
N PHE A 98 -3.38 -16.77 14.40
CA PHE A 98 -4.67 -17.37 14.05
C PHE A 98 -5.84 -16.40 14.23
N LYS A 99 -5.93 -15.74 15.39
CA LYS A 99 -6.98 -14.77 15.69
C LYS A 99 -6.99 -13.61 14.69
N GLU A 100 -5.82 -13.13 14.30
CA GLU A 100 -5.71 -11.94 13.44
C GLU A 100 -5.87 -12.26 11.95
N PHE A 101 -5.33 -13.39 11.48
CA PHE A 101 -5.15 -13.66 10.05
C PHE A 101 -5.87 -14.91 9.54
N VAL A 102 -6.66 -15.61 10.37
CA VAL A 102 -7.48 -16.77 9.95
C VAL A 102 -8.92 -16.68 10.46
N LEU A 103 -9.08 -16.44 11.76
CA LEU A 103 -10.35 -16.38 12.46
C LEU A 103 -11.36 -15.36 11.91
N PRO A 104 -10.97 -14.17 11.43
CA PRO A 104 -11.93 -13.14 11.04
C PRO A 104 -12.94 -13.60 9.99
N TYR A 105 -14.22 -13.35 10.24
CA TYR A 105 -15.28 -13.57 9.24
C TYR A 105 -15.21 -12.52 8.11
N ARG A 106 -14.41 -11.47 8.25
CA ARG A 106 -14.14 -10.45 7.21
C ARG A 106 -12.77 -10.65 6.59
N LEU A 107 -12.71 -10.42 5.28
CA LEU A 107 -11.47 -10.27 4.52
C LEU A 107 -11.42 -8.90 3.82
N ASN A 108 -12.56 -8.47 3.30
CA ASN A 108 -12.76 -7.24 2.53
C ASN A 108 -14.17 -6.67 2.80
N ASP A 109 -14.58 -5.67 2.02
CA ASP A 109 -15.81 -4.89 2.22
C ASP A 109 -17.05 -5.50 1.50
N SER A 110 -16.98 -6.77 1.10
CA SER A 110 -18.08 -7.47 0.41
C SER A 110 -19.38 -7.50 1.23
N PRO A 111 -20.55 -7.78 0.65
CA PRO A 111 -21.73 -8.17 1.44
C PRO A 111 -21.44 -9.31 2.45
N ILE A 112 -22.17 -9.34 3.57
CA ILE A 112 -22.06 -10.44 4.56
C ILE A 112 -22.53 -11.74 3.89
N HIS A 113 -21.69 -12.77 3.92
CA HIS A 113 -22.02 -14.09 3.40
C HIS A 113 -21.15 -15.18 4.06
N ASP A 114 -21.61 -16.43 4.02
CA ASP A 114 -20.90 -17.59 4.56
C ASP A 114 -19.81 -18.11 3.60
N TRP A 115 -18.82 -17.26 3.33
CA TRP A 115 -17.73 -17.58 2.40
C TRP A 115 -16.84 -18.72 2.88
N ARG A 116 -16.66 -18.88 4.21
CA ARG A 116 -15.77 -19.92 4.76
C ARG A 116 -16.26 -21.29 4.39
N SER A 117 -17.54 -21.54 4.66
CA SER A 117 -18.16 -22.83 4.42
C SER A 117 -18.19 -23.13 2.93
N TYR A 118 -18.50 -22.10 2.12
CA TYR A 118 -18.48 -22.21 0.67
C TYR A 118 -17.10 -22.63 0.14
N ILE A 119 -16.04 -21.91 0.52
CA ILE A 119 -14.67 -22.22 0.10
C ILE A 119 -14.18 -23.55 0.69
N TRP A 120 -14.45 -23.82 1.97
CA TRP A 120 -14.09 -25.08 2.61
C TRP A 120 -14.69 -26.26 1.83
N ASN A 121 -15.95 -26.20 1.42
CA ASN A 121 -16.57 -27.31 0.70
C ASN A 121 -15.93 -27.59 -0.67
N ILE A 122 -15.44 -26.57 -1.37
CA ILE A 122 -14.78 -26.75 -2.67
C ILE A 122 -13.27 -27.04 -2.54
N GLN A 123 -12.61 -26.57 -1.49
CA GLN A 123 -11.14 -26.70 -1.31
C GLN A 123 -10.73 -27.77 -0.30
N LYS A 124 -11.61 -28.31 0.57
CA LYS A 124 -11.21 -29.27 1.64
C LYS A 124 -10.54 -30.55 1.13
N ARG A 125 -10.82 -30.98 -0.10
CA ARG A 125 -10.11 -32.13 -0.71
C ARG A 125 -8.65 -31.81 -1.06
N ARG A 126 -8.29 -30.53 -1.04
CA ARG A 126 -6.93 -30.01 -1.16
C ARG A 126 -6.38 -29.63 0.22
N LYS A 127 -7.00 -30.12 1.32
CA LYS A 127 -6.45 -29.99 2.67
C LYS A 127 -5.02 -30.50 2.62
N ILE A 128 -4.17 -29.76 3.32
CA ILE A 128 -2.77 -30.03 3.37
C ILE A 128 -2.52 -30.97 4.55
N ASP A 129 -2.21 -32.23 4.24
CA ASP A 129 -1.84 -33.21 5.25
C ASP A 129 -0.31 -33.25 5.43
N GLY A 130 0.15 -33.70 6.60
CA GLY A 130 1.58 -33.89 6.87
C GLY A 130 2.39 -32.61 7.09
N ILE A 131 1.74 -31.48 7.38
CA ILE A 131 2.43 -30.22 7.70
C ILE A 131 3.04 -30.31 9.09
N ASN A 132 4.37 -30.35 9.14
CA ASN A 132 5.18 -30.44 10.36
C ASN A 132 6.21 -29.31 10.50
N SER A 133 6.31 -28.45 9.49
CA SER A 133 7.24 -27.33 9.45
C SER A 133 6.72 -26.21 8.56
N ILE A 134 7.27 -25.00 8.74
CA ILE A 134 6.98 -23.86 7.87
C ILE A 134 7.31 -24.16 6.40
N ARG A 135 8.36 -24.94 6.14
CA ARG A 135 8.75 -25.35 4.79
C ARG A 135 7.65 -26.18 4.12
N THR A 136 7.19 -27.25 4.79
CA THR A 136 6.10 -28.09 4.26
C THR A 136 4.81 -27.29 4.05
N LEU A 137 4.54 -26.30 4.92
CA LEU A 137 3.42 -25.38 4.75
C LEU A 137 3.56 -24.53 3.48
N ILE A 138 4.73 -23.95 3.24
CA ILE A 138 5.04 -23.16 2.04
C ILE A 138 4.87 -24.01 0.77
N ASP A 139 5.46 -25.21 0.73
CA ASP A 139 5.39 -26.10 -0.45
C ASP A 139 3.94 -26.41 -0.83
N SER A 140 3.12 -26.66 0.20
CA SER A 140 1.71 -26.96 0.03
C SER A 140 0.88 -25.75 -0.38
N CYS A 141 1.16 -24.58 0.20
CA CYS A 141 0.55 -23.33 -0.22
C CYS A 141 0.89 -23.01 -1.67
N ASN A 142 2.13 -23.25 -2.10
CA ASN A 142 2.57 -23.06 -3.48
C ASN A 142 1.86 -24.01 -4.45
N SER A 143 1.62 -25.27 -4.06
CA SER A 143 0.80 -26.21 -4.83
C SER A 143 -0.64 -25.70 -5.02
N ILE A 144 -1.24 -25.12 -3.98
CA ILE A 144 -2.57 -24.50 -4.07
C ILE A 144 -2.54 -23.26 -4.96
N ASN A 145 -1.57 -22.35 -4.75
CA ASN A 145 -1.48 -21.09 -5.50
C ASN A 145 -1.27 -21.32 -7.00
N ASN A 146 -0.47 -22.33 -7.38
CA ASN A 146 -0.31 -22.77 -8.76
C ASN A 146 -1.65 -23.21 -9.39
N LYS A 147 -2.54 -23.84 -8.62
CA LYS A 147 -3.89 -24.21 -9.10
C LYS A 147 -4.81 -23.00 -9.22
N LEU A 148 -4.68 -22.01 -8.33
CA LEU A 148 -5.44 -20.76 -8.44
C LEU A 148 -5.06 -20.00 -9.73
N LYS A 149 -3.77 -20.02 -10.09
CA LYS A 149 -3.21 -19.38 -11.29
C LYS A 149 -3.80 -19.89 -12.61
N ILE A 150 -4.08 -21.20 -12.73
CA ILE A 150 -4.60 -21.79 -13.99
C ILE A 150 -5.95 -21.19 -14.39
N GLY A 151 -6.79 -20.83 -13.42
CA GLY A 151 -8.16 -20.38 -13.65
C GLY A 151 -8.39 -18.88 -13.51
N PHE A 152 -7.33 -18.06 -13.41
CA PHE A 152 -7.45 -16.65 -13.10
C PHE A 152 -6.56 -15.80 -14.01
N LYS A 153 -7.08 -14.68 -14.53
CA LYS A 153 -6.36 -13.77 -15.42
C LYS A 153 -6.25 -12.37 -14.82
N PHE A 154 -5.07 -11.75 -14.90
CA PHE A 154 -4.92 -10.34 -14.55
C PHE A 154 -5.78 -9.45 -15.48
N ASP A 155 -6.59 -8.56 -14.87
CA ASP A 155 -7.38 -7.54 -15.59
C ASP A 155 -7.55 -6.29 -14.71
N LEU A 156 -7.47 -5.10 -15.31
CA LEU A 156 -7.64 -3.81 -14.62
C LEU A 156 -9.03 -3.18 -14.87
N LYS A 157 -9.93 -3.87 -15.57
CA LYS A 157 -11.27 -3.35 -15.93
C LYS A 157 -12.28 -3.40 -14.78
N ASN A 158 -12.05 -4.24 -13.76
CA ASN A 158 -12.98 -4.39 -12.67
C ASN A 158 -12.96 -3.15 -11.77
N THR A 159 -14.16 -2.70 -11.38
CA THR A 159 -14.34 -1.61 -10.43
C THR A 159 -14.79 -2.21 -9.09
N TYR A 160 -14.47 -1.52 -7.98
CA TYR A 160 -14.84 -1.95 -6.62
C TYR A 160 -14.38 -3.37 -6.27
N GLU A 161 -13.16 -3.74 -6.69
CA GLU A 161 -12.62 -5.09 -6.50
C GLU A 161 -12.57 -5.53 -5.03
N ASP A 162 -12.37 -4.59 -4.11
CA ASP A 162 -12.30 -4.87 -2.67
C ASP A 162 -13.68 -5.10 -2.02
N THR A 163 -14.76 -4.99 -2.79
CA THR A 163 -16.13 -5.27 -2.33
C THR A 163 -16.71 -6.52 -3.00
N LEU A 164 -15.92 -7.25 -3.79
CA LEU A 164 -16.36 -8.47 -4.43
C LEU A 164 -16.48 -9.60 -3.42
N THR A 165 -17.60 -10.31 -3.45
CA THR A 165 -17.74 -11.61 -2.79
C THR A 165 -16.87 -12.64 -3.48
N ILE A 166 -16.51 -13.70 -2.77
CA ILE A 166 -15.72 -14.79 -3.37
C ILE A 166 -16.43 -15.45 -4.56
N ASN A 167 -17.76 -15.55 -4.54
CA ASN A 167 -18.55 -16.05 -5.66
C ASN A 167 -18.32 -15.21 -6.92
N LYS A 168 -18.41 -13.87 -6.81
CA LYS A 168 -18.15 -12.96 -7.94
C LYS A 168 -16.71 -13.09 -8.47
N ILE A 169 -15.73 -13.27 -7.58
CA ILE A 169 -14.33 -13.49 -7.96
C ILE A 169 -14.19 -14.77 -8.79
N LEU A 170 -14.81 -15.87 -8.36
CA LEU A 170 -14.79 -17.16 -9.05
C LEU A 170 -15.55 -17.15 -10.39
N ASP A 171 -16.61 -16.35 -10.48
CA ASP A 171 -17.38 -16.17 -11.73
C ASP A 171 -16.59 -15.33 -12.74
N ASN A 172 -16.00 -14.20 -12.29
CA ASN A 172 -15.25 -13.29 -13.15
C ASN A 172 -13.94 -13.90 -13.66
N LYS A 173 -13.30 -14.77 -12.86
CA LYS A 173 -12.00 -15.41 -13.17
C LYS A 173 -10.91 -14.42 -13.58
N SER A 174 -11.05 -13.16 -13.16
CA SER A 174 -10.14 -12.09 -13.53
C SER A 174 -10.24 -10.91 -12.57
N GLY A 175 -9.18 -10.12 -12.51
CA GLY A 175 -9.09 -8.91 -11.70
C GLY A 175 -7.65 -8.49 -11.43
N SER A 176 -7.48 -7.36 -10.74
CA SER A 176 -6.18 -6.80 -10.42
C SER A 176 -5.52 -7.49 -9.23
N CYS A 177 -4.38 -6.95 -8.79
CA CYS A 177 -3.70 -7.35 -7.55
C CYS A 177 -4.62 -7.37 -6.31
N VAL A 178 -5.64 -6.51 -6.25
CA VAL A 178 -6.64 -6.51 -5.16
C VAL A 178 -7.49 -7.77 -5.19
N THR A 179 -8.09 -8.09 -6.35
CA THR A 179 -8.88 -9.32 -6.51
C THR A 179 -8.04 -10.56 -6.28
N MET A 180 -6.81 -10.60 -6.80
CA MET A 180 -5.86 -11.70 -6.59
C MET A 180 -5.55 -11.91 -5.10
N ALA A 181 -5.27 -10.82 -4.38
CA ALA A 181 -4.99 -10.88 -2.95
C ALA A 181 -6.20 -11.36 -2.14
N ASN A 182 -7.39 -10.87 -2.48
CA ASN A 182 -8.64 -11.33 -1.87
C ASN A 182 -8.94 -12.80 -2.20
N TYR A 183 -8.72 -13.23 -3.45
CA TYR A 183 -8.95 -14.62 -3.87
C TYR A 183 -8.09 -15.59 -3.05
N ALA A 184 -6.79 -15.36 -2.99
CA ALA A 184 -5.88 -16.15 -2.18
C ALA A 184 -6.22 -16.05 -0.69
N GLY A 185 -6.54 -14.86 -0.19
CA GLY A 185 -6.95 -14.66 1.21
C GLY A 185 -8.17 -15.51 1.59
N TYR A 186 -9.21 -15.54 0.77
CA TYR A 186 -10.39 -16.39 1.01
C TYR A 186 -10.02 -17.88 1.02
N VAL A 187 -9.25 -18.33 0.04
CA VAL A 187 -8.82 -19.75 -0.08
C VAL A 187 -7.97 -20.18 1.11
N PHE A 188 -6.89 -19.45 1.39
CA PHE A 188 -5.93 -19.84 2.42
C PHE A 188 -6.51 -19.74 3.83
N ARG A 189 -7.28 -18.68 4.14
CA ARG A 189 -7.91 -18.55 5.47
C ARG A 189 -8.99 -19.60 5.70
N ALA A 190 -9.73 -20.02 4.68
CA ALA A 190 -10.66 -21.13 4.82
C ALA A 190 -9.94 -22.47 5.10
N LEU A 191 -8.73 -22.65 4.55
CA LEU A 191 -7.88 -23.81 4.80
C LEU A 191 -7.06 -23.71 6.10
N GLY A 192 -7.29 -22.68 6.92
CA GLY A 192 -6.64 -22.52 8.23
C GLY A 192 -5.26 -21.86 8.18
N ILE A 193 -4.87 -21.32 7.02
CA ILE A 193 -3.53 -20.76 6.78
C ILE A 193 -3.54 -19.25 7.02
N PRO A 194 -2.63 -18.71 7.86
CA PRO A 194 -2.60 -17.29 8.21
C PRO A 194 -2.02 -16.46 7.08
N VAL A 195 -2.90 -15.96 6.20
CA VAL A 195 -2.55 -15.05 5.12
C VAL A 195 -3.05 -13.65 5.44
N ALA A 196 -2.15 -12.68 5.42
CA ALA A 196 -2.47 -11.26 5.47
C ALA A 196 -2.51 -10.64 4.07
N ILE A 197 -3.03 -9.42 4.00
CA ILE A 197 -2.97 -8.56 2.82
C ILE A 197 -2.12 -7.36 3.20
N ASP A 198 -1.00 -7.22 2.50
CA ASP A 198 -0.08 -6.09 2.65
C ASP A 198 -0.24 -5.17 1.44
N PHE A 199 0.00 -3.88 1.64
CA PHE A 199 -0.16 -2.89 0.59
C PHE A 199 0.72 -1.66 0.78
N THR A 200 1.03 -1.01 -0.34
CA THR A 200 1.53 0.37 -0.38
C THR A 200 0.44 1.27 -0.96
N PRO A 201 0.02 2.34 -0.25
CA PRO A 201 -0.98 3.27 -0.76
C PRO A 201 -0.52 4.00 -2.02
N ALA A 202 0.77 4.34 -2.08
CA ALA A 202 1.40 5.03 -3.19
C ALA A 202 2.89 4.66 -3.24
N TRP A 203 3.36 4.26 -4.42
CA TRP A 203 4.78 4.16 -4.69
C TRP A 203 5.44 5.55 -4.60
N GLY A 204 6.67 5.54 -4.09
CA GLY A 204 7.49 6.73 -3.90
C GLY A 204 8.17 7.20 -5.17
N ASN A 205 8.60 6.28 -6.05
CA ASN A 205 9.39 6.55 -7.26
C ASN A 205 8.70 6.13 -8.58
N THR A 206 7.52 5.52 -8.53
CA THR A 206 6.72 5.15 -9.71
C THR A 206 5.25 5.51 -9.53
N PRO A 207 4.44 5.61 -10.60
CA PRO A 207 2.99 5.73 -10.51
C PRO A 207 2.28 4.55 -9.80
N GLY A 208 1.15 4.83 -9.14
CA GLY A 208 0.22 3.82 -8.60
C GLY A 208 0.54 3.34 -7.18
N GLY A 209 -0.16 2.30 -6.75
CA GLY A 209 0.09 1.57 -5.49
C GLY A 209 0.22 0.07 -5.78
N HIS A 210 0.18 -0.76 -4.74
CA HIS A 210 0.20 -2.22 -4.91
C HIS A 210 -0.35 -2.95 -3.69
N VAL A 211 -0.92 -4.12 -3.93
CA VAL A 211 -1.48 -5.01 -2.91
C VAL A 211 -0.96 -6.43 -3.17
N TRP A 212 -0.53 -7.11 -2.11
CA TRP A 212 -0.05 -8.48 -2.18
C TRP A 212 -0.43 -9.27 -0.93
N ASN A 213 -0.21 -10.58 -0.96
CA ASN A 213 -0.43 -11.43 0.19
C ASN A 213 0.87 -11.66 0.97
N ALA A 214 0.76 -11.92 2.27
CA ALA A 214 1.87 -12.38 3.08
C ALA A 214 1.44 -13.60 3.90
N LEU A 215 2.20 -14.69 3.84
CA LEU A 215 2.09 -15.77 4.82
C LEU A 215 2.69 -15.27 6.13
N ILE A 216 1.91 -15.34 7.21
CA ILE A 216 2.33 -14.87 8.53
C ILE A 216 2.80 -16.04 9.37
N THR A 217 4.07 -16.02 9.77
CA THR A 217 4.68 -17.04 10.61
C THR A 217 4.33 -16.84 12.08
N SER A 218 4.60 -17.84 12.93
CA SER A 218 4.24 -17.80 14.36
C SER A 218 4.86 -16.64 15.15
N ASP A 219 6.02 -16.15 14.71
CA ASP A 219 6.74 -14.98 15.21
C ASP A 219 6.26 -13.64 14.61
N SER A 220 5.18 -13.65 13.82
CA SER A 220 4.63 -12.50 13.09
C SER A 220 5.50 -11.96 11.96
N SER A 221 6.53 -12.71 11.54
CA SER A 221 7.28 -12.43 10.31
C SER A 221 6.44 -12.74 9.07
N SER A 222 6.90 -12.26 7.92
CA SER A 222 6.08 -12.13 6.72
C SER A 222 6.80 -12.67 5.50
N ILE A 223 6.15 -13.60 4.80
CA ILE A 223 6.71 -14.18 3.57
C ILE A 223 5.78 -13.78 2.41
N PRO A 224 6.19 -12.82 1.56
CA PRO A 224 5.32 -12.26 0.52
C PRO A 224 5.03 -13.26 -0.61
N PHE A 225 3.86 -13.10 -1.22
CA PHE A 225 3.42 -13.78 -2.43
C PHE A 225 2.31 -12.99 -3.12
N LEU A 226 1.94 -13.38 -4.34
CA LEU A 226 0.77 -12.82 -5.01
C LEU A 226 -0.18 -13.93 -5.41
N GLY A 227 -1.39 -13.86 -4.87
CA GLY A 227 -2.45 -14.83 -5.13
C GLY A 227 -2.66 -15.07 -6.62
N ALA A 228 -2.73 -16.34 -7.02
CA ALA A 228 -2.93 -16.75 -8.41
C ALA A 228 -1.84 -16.26 -9.40
N GLU A 229 -0.67 -15.80 -8.94
CA GLU A 229 0.39 -15.32 -9.83
C GLU A 229 1.77 -15.84 -9.42
N ALA A 230 2.23 -15.49 -8.22
CA ALA A 230 3.59 -15.71 -7.74
C ALA A 230 3.59 -16.37 -6.35
N ASN A 231 4.49 -17.33 -6.16
CA ASN A 231 4.51 -18.23 -5.01
C ASN A 231 5.19 -17.64 -3.78
N ILE A 232 4.87 -18.21 -2.62
CA ILE A 232 5.41 -17.82 -1.31
C ILE A 232 6.91 -18.04 -1.27
N GLY A 233 7.62 -16.98 -0.90
CA GLY A 233 9.09 -16.94 -0.83
C GLY A 233 9.78 -16.72 -2.17
N GLY A 234 9.06 -16.83 -3.29
CA GLY A 234 9.57 -16.55 -4.63
C GLY A 234 9.08 -15.22 -5.22
N TYR A 235 8.19 -14.52 -4.52
CA TYR A 235 7.65 -13.24 -4.98
C TYR A 235 8.41 -12.07 -4.36
N GLU A 236 8.89 -11.17 -5.20
CA GLU A 236 9.62 -9.99 -4.78
C GLU A 236 8.85 -8.72 -5.22
N PRO A 237 7.93 -8.20 -4.39
CA PRO A 237 6.93 -7.19 -4.79
C PRO A 237 7.52 -5.83 -5.21
N PHE A 238 8.82 -5.62 -5.00
CA PHE A 238 9.49 -4.35 -5.20
C PHE A 238 10.39 -4.34 -6.43
N TYR A 239 10.66 -5.47 -7.08
CA TYR A 239 11.38 -5.41 -8.35
C TYR A 239 10.44 -4.91 -9.43
N LEU A 240 10.86 -3.88 -10.15
CA LEU A 240 10.27 -3.55 -11.44
C LEU A 240 10.88 -4.47 -12.51
N PHE A 241 12.19 -4.59 -12.51
CA PHE A 241 12.93 -5.49 -13.38
C PHE A 241 14.15 -6.05 -12.63
N LYS A 242 14.25 -7.38 -12.57
CA LYS A 242 15.33 -8.10 -11.86
C LYS A 242 16.38 -8.60 -12.84
N MET A 243 17.63 -8.16 -12.65
CA MET A 243 18.79 -8.57 -13.45
C MET A 243 19.56 -9.71 -12.76
N GLY A 244 18.98 -10.90 -12.76
CA GLY A 244 19.55 -12.05 -12.03
C GLY A 244 19.76 -11.70 -10.56
N ASP A 245 20.95 -11.98 -10.02
CA ASP A 245 21.32 -11.64 -8.64
C ASP A 245 22.06 -10.29 -8.51
N ASP A 246 22.24 -9.56 -9.61
CA ASP A 246 22.90 -8.25 -9.61
C ASP A 246 21.91 -7.15 -9.21
N SER A 247 21.80 -6.94 -7.89
CA SER A 247 20.93 -5.91 -7.30
C SER A 247 21.28 -4.49 -7.73
N ILE A 248 22.53 -4.19 -8.10
CA ILE A 248 22.96 -2.86 -8.53
C ILE A 248 22.37 -2.51 -9.90
N LYS A 249 22.20 -3.52 -10.75
CA LYS A 249 21.64 -3.38 -12.10
C LYS A 249 20.15 -3.68 -12.17
N SER A 250 19.52 -4.00 -11.05
CA SER A 250 18.08 -4.19 -10.99
C SER A 250 17.39 -2.86 -10.72
N THR A 251 16.13 -2.74 -11.14
CA THR A 251 15.31 -1.55 -10.89
C THR A 251 14.15 -1.89 -9.96
N TYR A 252 13.71 -0.90 -9.20
CA TYR A 252 12.85 -1.13 -8.04
C TYR A 252 11.68 -0.14 -8.00
N LYS A 253 10.54 -0.60 -7.49
CA LYS A 253 9.46 0.23 -6.99
C LYS A 253 9.63 0.37 -5.47
N LEU A 254 9.79 1.60 -5.02
CA LEU A 254 10.10 1.92 -3.63
C LEU A 254 8.86 2.53 -2.96
N PRO A 255 8.31 1.91 -1.91
CA PRO A 255 7.18 2.46 -1.18
C PRO A 255 7.66 3.38 -0.05
N GLY A 256 6.95 4.48 0.23
CA GLY A 256 7.19 5.26 1.44
C GLY A 256 6.70 4.55 2.71
N LYS A 257 5.62 3.78 2.56
CA LYS A 257 4.97 2.99 3.61
C LYS A 257 4.42 1.67 3.09
N ILE A 258 4.49 0.66 3.94
CA ILE A 258 3.83 -0.63 3.74
C ILE A 258 2.98 -0.91 4.96
N TYR A 259 1.70 -1.19 4.72
CA TYR A 259 0.73 -1.51 5.75
C TYR A 259 0.22 -2.93 5.56
N ARG A 260 -0.02 -3.60 6.68
CA ARG A 260 -0.72 -4.88 6.74
C ARG A 260 -2.13 -4.68 7.25
N ARG A 261 -3.12 -5.17 6.51
CA ARG A 261 -4.52 -5.18 6.99
C ARG A 261 -4.67 -6.08 8.22
N THR A 262 -5.32 -5.56 9.25
CA THR A 262 -5.66 -6.28 10.47
C THR A 262 -7.18 -6.39 10.60
N TYR A 263 -7.67 -7.43 11.24
CA TYR A 263 -9.03 -7.44 11.74
C TYR A 263 -9.14 -6.56 12.97
N SER A 264 -8.16 -6.57 13.87
CA SER A 264 -8.17 -5.74 15.08
C SER A 264 -8.07 -4.26 14.76
N VAL A 265 -8.77 -3.43 15.55
CA VAL A 265 -8.71 -1.97 15.43
C VAL A 265 -7.56 -1.39 16.26
N GLN A 266 -6.74 -0.56 15.63
CA GLN A 266 -5.59 0.10 16.23
C GLN A 266 -6.00 1.41 16.93
N LYS A 267 -6.66 1.29 18.08
CA LYS A 267 -7.26 2.43 18.82
C LYS A 267 -6.27 3.52 19.22
N GLY A 268 -5.00 3.17 19.37
CA GLY A 268 -3.93 4.12 19.73
C GLY A 268 -3.44 5.01 18.58
N THR A 269 -3.83 4.72 17.33
CA THR A 269 -3.33 5.42 16.15
C THR A 269 -4.07 6.72 15.87
N SER A 270 -3.38 7.66 15.21
CA SER A 270 -3.99 8.88 14.64
C SER A 270 -5.18 8.53 13.74
N TYR A 271 -5.08 7.42 13.01
CA TYR A 271 -6.17 6.92 12.20
C TYR A 271 -7.44 6.77 13.06
N TYR A 272 -7.42 5.98 14.13
CA TYR A 272 -8.62 5.76 14.94
C TYR A 272 -9.15 7.04 15.61
N LYS A 273 -8.26 7.83 16.22
CA LYS A 273 -8.65 9.04 16.98
C LYS A 273 -9.25 10.13 16.10
N PHE A 274 -8.81 10.21 14.84
CA PHE A 274 -9.20 11.26 13.89
C PHE A 274 -9.93 10.70 12.67
N ASP A 275 -10.66 9.58 12.83
CA ASP A 275 -11.36 8.89 11.72
C ASP A 275 -12.24 9.83 10.89
N ASN A 276 -12.97 10.73 11.55
CA ASN A 276 -13.84 11.73 10.92
C ASN A 276 -13.09 12.86 10.18
N GLN A 277 -11.77 12.95 10.31
CA GLN A 277 -10.91 13.98 9.69
C GLN A 277 -9.98 13.40 8.61
N ARG A 278 -10.21 12.16 8.17
CA ARG A 278 -9.33 11.42 7.24
C ARG A 278 -9.49 11.73 5.75
N ASN A 279 -10.22 12.78 5.37
CA ASN A 279 -10.62 13.07 3.98
C ASN A 279 -9.47 13.18 2.93
N PHE A 280 -8.20 13.11 3.35
CA PHE A 280 -7.01 13.28 2.52
C PHE A 280 -6.13 12.04 2.42
N LEU A 281 -6.34 11.04 3.27
CA LEU A 281 -5.65 9.77 3.13
C LEU A 281 -6.35 8.94 2.05
N PRO A 282 -5.62 8.15 1.24
CA PRO A 282 -6.22 7.07 0.48
C PRO A 282 -7.09 6.22 1.42
N MET A 283 -8.34 5.90 1.05
CA MET A 283 -9.28 5.13 1.88
C MET A 283 -8.71 3.78 2.34
N THR A 284 -7.71 3.25 1.62
CA THR A 284 -6.97 2.04 2.00
C THR A 284 -6.22 2.21 3.32
N VAL A 285 -5.85 3.44 3.72
CA VAL A 285 -5.15 3.77 4.96
C VAL A 285 -6.18 4.07 6.06
N ASN A 286 -6.34 3.15 7.01
CA ASN A 286 -7.36 3.26 8.06
C ASN A 286 -6.89 2.72 9.43
N SER A 287 -7.79 2.65 10.42
CA SER A 287 -7.46 2.19 11.78
C SER A 287 -7.32 0.67 11.92
N ARG A 288 -7.47 -0.11 10.85
CA ARG A 288 -7.38 -1.57 10.83
C ARG A 288 -6.20 -2.03 9.99
N MET A 289 -5.05 -1.46 10.30
CA MET A 289 -3.78 -1.83 9.70
C MET A 289 -2.62 -1.56 10.66
N ILE A 290 -1.52 -2.27 10.47
CA ILE A 290 -0.24 -2.01 11.17
C ILE A 290 0.85 -1.66 10.16
N ASP A 291 1.80 -0.81 10.56
CA ASP A 291 2.96 -0.45 9.75
C ASP A 291 4.03 -1.56 9.82
N VAL A 292 4.28 -2.20 8.68
CA VAL A 292 5.24 -3.30 8.51
C VAL A 292 6.38 -2.90 7.57
N THR A 293 6.58 -1.60 7.34
CA THR A 293 7.62 -1.09 6.41
C THR A 293 9.01 -1.61 6.77
N ASP A 294 9.30 -1.73 8.07
CA ASP A 294 10.57 -2.23 8.62
C ASP A 294 10.78 -3.74 8.45
N GLN A 295 9.74 -4.50 8.11
CA GLN A 295 9.88 -5.91 7.75
C GLN A 295 10.39 -6.10 6.31
N TYR A 296 10.33 -5.05 5.49
CA TYR A 296 10.70 -5.08 4.07
C TYR A 296 11.90 -4.19 3.74
N PHE A 297 12.08 -3.08 4.46
CA PHE A 297 13.11 -2.09 4.16
C PHE A 297 13.83 -1.62 5.43
N LYS A 298 15.05 -1.11 5.24
CA LYS A 298 15.68 -0.27 6.27
C LYS A 298 14.93 1.06 6.35
N VAL A 299 14.56 1.44 7.55
CA VAL A 299 13.74 2.63 7.80
C VAL A 299 14.45 3.67 8.67
N SER A 300 13.93 4.89 8.67
CA SER A 300 14.31 5.95 9.59
C SER A 300 13.10 6.77 10.01
N ASP A 301 13.22 7.46 11.14
CA ASP A 301 12.19 8.39 11.58
C ASP A 301 12.49 9.80 11.04
N ILE A 302 11.45 10.50 10.60
CA ILE A 302 11.52 11.93 10.28
C ILE A 302 10.88 12.69 11.43
N ILE A 303 11.66 13.57 12.06
CA ILE A 303 11.24 14.34 13.23
C ILE A 303 11.12 15.81 12.84
N LEU A 304 9.92 16.38 12.97
CA LEU A 304 9.69 17.81 12.83
C LEU A 304 9.45 18.44 14.22
N PRO A 305 10.39 19.25 14.73
CA PRO A 305 10.22 19.95 16.00
C PRO A 305 9.16 21.04 15.87
N LEU A 306 8.44 21.31 16.97
CA LEU A 306 7.31 22.25 16.97
C LEU A 306 7.69 23.67 16.57
N ASN A 307 8.94 24.10 16.81
CA ASN A 307 9.43 25.43 16.44
C ASN A 307 9.56 25.64 14.92
N ARG A 308 9.50 24.58 14.11
CA ARG A 308 9.43 24.68 12.65
C ARG A 308 8.00 24.75 12.13
N ILE A 309 7.01 24.49 12.97
CA ILE A 309 5.61 24.35 12.59
C ILE A 309 4.89 25.68 12.84
N LYS A 310 4.25 26.21 11.80
CA LYS A 310 3.33 27.34 11.90
C LYS A 310 2.01 26.89 12.50
N GLY A 311 1.44 27.71 13.38
CA GLY A 311 0.18 27.38 14.06
C GLY A 311 0.31 26.16 14.98
N ASN A 312 -0.82 25.47 15.21
CA ASN A 312 -0.90 24.30 16.08
C ASN A 312 -1.74 23.17 15.44
N PRO A 313 -1.35 22.64 14.26
CA PRO A 313 -2.10 21.58 13.61
C PRO A 313 -2.26 20.35 14.48
N ASN A 314 -3.44 19.77 14.55
CA ASN A 314 -3.64 18.49 15.25
C ASN A 314 -2.91 17.35 14.51
N LEU A 315 -2.88 17.41 13.17
CA LEU A 315 -2.29 16.41 12.30
C LEU A 315 -1.31 17.04 11.30
N LEU A 316 -0.19 16.37 11.09
CA LEU A 316 0.62 16.52 9.88
C LEU A 316 0.57 15.24 9.06
N TYR A 317 0.66 15.41 7.75
CA TYR A 317 0.62 14.32 6.78
C TYR A 317 1.93 14.28 6.04
N ILE A 318 2.43 13.09 5.75
CA ILE A 318 3.58 12.89 4.87
C ILE A 318 3.13 12.14 3.62
N SER A 319 3.61 12.62 2.48
CA SER A 319 3.12 12.22 1.16
C SER A 319 4.25 11.78 0.24
N ASN A 320 3.95 10.86 -0.67
CA ASN A 320 4.81 10.50 -1.80
C ASN A 320 4.34 11.23 -3.07
N TYR A 321 5.27 11.55 -3.97
CA TYR A 321 4.91 12.11 -5.28
C TYR A 321 4.47 10.99 -6.22
N ASN A 322 3.19 10.99 -6.60
CA ASN A 322 2.56 9.92 -7.36
C ASN A 322 1.46 10.50 -8.27
N ASN A 323 1.46 10.15 -9.56
CA ASN A 323 0.52 10.67 -10.57
C ASN A 323 0.41 12.21 -10.56
N GLY A 324 1.55 12.91 -10.54
CA GLY A 324 1.61 14.38 -10.52
C GLY A 324 1.19 15.07 -9.23
N LYS A 325 0.92 14.31 -8.15
CA LYS A 325 0.38 14.84 -6.90
C LYS A 325 1.15 14.30 -5.70
N PHE A 326 1.12 15.03 -4.59
CA PHE A 326 1.57 14.53 -3.30
C PHE A 326 0.42 13.75 -2.65
N VAL A 327 0.52 12.42 -2.69
CA VAL A 327 -0.47 11.49 -2.12
C VAL A 327 -0.06 11.15 -0.68
N PRO A 328 -0.88 11.49 0.33
CA PRO A 328 -0.61 11.14 1.72
C PRO A 328 -0.47 9.64 1.95
N VAL A 329 0.56 9.24 2.67
CA VAL A 329 0.81 7.83 3.02
C VAL A 329 0.83 7.60 4.53
N MET A 330 0.95 8.65 5.35
CA MET A 330 0.86 8.58 6.80
C MET A 330 0.41 9.92 7.37
N ALA A 331 -0.36 9.86 8.47
CA ALA A 331 -0.73 11.03 9.28
C ALA A 331 -0.27 10.83 10.72
N VAL A 332 0.28 11.88 11.33
CA VAL A 332 0.80 11.83 12.70
C VAL A 332 0.22 12.96 13.54
N GLU A 333 -0.10 12.63 14.79
CA GLU A 333 -0.64 13.58 15.75
C GLU A 333 0.45 14.45 16.37
N ARG A 334 0.06 15.66 16.78
CA ARG A 334 0.93 16.55 17.55
C ARG A 334 1.27 15.93 18.90
N SER A 335 2.56 15.95 19.23
CA SER A 335 3.09 15.66 20.57
C SER A 335 4.17 16.68 20.91
N LYS A 336 5.28 16.28 21.55
CA LYS A 336 6.50 17.11 21.71
C LYS A 336 7.18 17.46 20.38
N SER A 337 6.88 16.68 19.34
CA SER A 337 7.26 16.86 17.94
C SER A 337 6.26 16.08 17.08
N TYR A 338 6.29 16.29 15.76
CA TYR A 338 5.64 15.36 14.82
C TYR A 338 6.69 14.34 14.39
N ILE A 339 6.38 13.06 14.57
CA ILE A 339 7.32 11.96 14.29
C ILE A 339 6.68 11.04 13.26
N PHE A 340 7.22 11.06 12.05
CA PHE A 340 6.89 10.07 11.03
C PHE A 340 7.86 8.89 11.21
N SER A 341 7.44 7.90 11.98
CA SER A 341 8.27 6.74 12.29
C SER A 341 8.39 5.79 11.11
N LYS A 342 9.45 4.99 11.01
CA LYS A 342 9.59 3.89 10.03
C LYS A 342 9.43 4.29 8.55
N MET A 343 9.97 5.43 8.14
CA MET A 343 9.94 5.87 6.73
C MET A 343 11.01 5.13 5.93
N ASN A 344 10.65 4.62 4.74
CA ASN A 344 11.64 4.04 3.84
C ASN A 344 12.62 5.11 3.34
N ARG A 345 13.89 4.73 3.19
CA ARG A 345 14.99 5.63 2.83
C ARG A 345 15.11 5.80 1.32
N ASN A 346 15.97 6.73 0.90
CA ASN A 346 16.28 7.04 -0.49
C ASN A 346 15.07 7.52 -1.31
N LEU A 347 14.16 8.27 -0.68
CA LEU A 347 12.89 8.71 -1.25
C LEU A 347 12.61 10.19 -1.02
N LEU A 348 11.89 10.79 -1.97
CA LEU A 348 11.28 12.11 -1.80
C LEU A 348 9.99 11.99 -0.99
N TYR A 349 9.85 12.88 -0.02
CA TYR A 349 8.67 13.07 0.79
C TYR A 349 8.22 14.53 0.78
N TYR A 350 6.94 14.74 1.06
CA TYR A 350 6.36 16.05 1.24
C TYR A 350 5.49 16.05 2.49
N VAL A 351 5.87 16.82 3.51
CA VAL A 351 5.05 16.98 4.70
C VAL A 351 4.16 18.20 4.57
N SER A 352 2.87 18.05 4.86
CA SER A 352 1.93 19.17 4.85
C SER A 352 0.79 19.07 5.84
N THR A 353 0.18 20.23 6.11
CA THR A 353 -1.16 20.36 6.71
C THR A 353 -2.23 20.31 5.63
N TYR A 354 -3.38 19.71 5.93
CA TYR A 354 -4.58 19.75 5.08
C TYR A 354 -5.71 20.47 5.84
N GLN A 355 -6.57 21.21 5.12
CA GLN A 355 -7.71 22.00 5.66
C GLN A 355 -7.39 23.19 6.57
N GLU A 356 -6.12 23.51 6.83
CA GLU A 356 -5.79 24.73 7.55
C GLU A 356 -5.92 25.97 6.65
N ASN A 357 -6.12 27.13 7.25
CA ASN A 357 -6.03 28.41 6.54
C ASN A 357 -4.71 28.43 5.74
N LYS A 358 -4.74 28.88 4.48
CA LYS A 358 -3.56 29.01 3.62
C LYS A 358 -2.40 29.76 4.30
N ASP A 359 -2.71 30.69 5.19
CA ASP A 359 -1.71 31.46 5.95
C ASP A 359 -0.95 30.63 7.01
N ASN A 360 -1.54 29.50 7.45
CA ASN A 360 -0.96 28.56 8.41
C ASN A 360 -0.48 27.26 7.76
N THR A 361 -0.47 27.17 6.43
CA THR A 361 -0.01 25.94 5.76
C THR A 361 1.46 25.68 6.04
N ASN A 362 1.72 24.47 6.51
CA ASN A 362 3.05 23.93 6.66
C ASN A 362 3.39 23.09 5.42
N GLU A 363 4.56 23.31 4.81
CA GLU A 363 5.01 22.60 3.62
C GLU A 363 6.51 22.31 3.73
N PHE A 364 6.87 21.04 3.80
CA PHE A 364 8.26 20.58 3.92
C PHE A 364 8.55 19.49 2.88
N PRO A 365 8.87 19.87 1.63
CA PRO A 365 9.52 18.94 0.71
C PRO A 365 10.88 18.54 1.28
N LEU A 366 11.15 17.24 1.34
CA LEU A 366 12.40 16.71 1.85
C LEU A 366 12.77 15.43 1.14
N PHE A 367 14.07 15.20 0.98
CA PHE A 367 14.62 13.92 0.56
C PHE A 367 15.22 13.21 1.78
N LEU A 368 14.76 11.99 2.06
CA LEU A 368 15.33 11.14 3.09
C LEU A 368 16.40 10.26 2.45
N ASP A 369 17.67 10.51 2.75
CA ASP A 369 18.76 9.80 2.09
C ASP A 369 18.93 8.35 2.57
N GLU A 370 19.85 7.62 1.96
CA GLU A 370 20.17 6.21 2.29
C GLU A 370 20.67 6.02 3.73
N SER A 371 21.28 7.05 4.33
CA SER A 371 21.73 7.02 5.72
C SER A 371 20.59 7.26 6.71
N GLY A 372 19.47 7.83 6.24
CA GLY A 372 18.35 8.25 7.07
C GLY A 372 18.38 9.74 7.43
N HIS A 373 19.23 10.53 6.79
CA HIS A 373 19.30 11.96 7.00
C HIS A 373 18.25 12.70 6.16
N SER A 374 17.51 13.62 6.79
CA SER A 374 16.49 14.43 6.13
C SER A 374 17.10 15.69 5.53
N ILE A 375 17.04 15.82 4.21
CA ILE A 375 17.51 16.98 3.45
C ILE A 375 16.29 17.77 2.99
N PHE A 376 16.05 18.94 3.61
CA PHE A 376 14.93 19.80 3.24
C PHE A 376 15.22 20.55 1.93
N LEU A 377 14.21 20.62 1.06
CA LEU A 377 14.36 21.09 -0.31
C LEU A 377 13.75 22.48 -0.49
N TYR A 378 14.57 23.52 -0.38
CA TYR A 378 14.16 24.91 -0.55
C TYR A 378 14.97 25.58 -1.66
N ALA A 379 14.28 26.30 -2.54
CA ALA A 379 14.93 27.04 -3.61
C ALA A 379 15.88 28.10 -3.02
N ASN A 380 17.18 27.95 -3.31
CA ASN A 380 18.19 28.92 -2.93
C ASN A 380 18.39 29.90 -4.08
N PHE A 381 17.85 31.11 -3.92
CA PHE A 381 17.94 32.13 -4.95
C PHE A 381 19.28 32.89 -4.98
N ALA A 382 20.17 32.70 -4.01
CA ALA A 382 21.51 33.30 -4.04
C ALA A 382 22.51 32.48 -4.85
N ARG A 383 22.28 31.17 -4.98
CA ARG A 383 23.15 30.26 -5.75
C ARG A 383 22.42 29.75 -6.99
N ARG A 384 22.99 30.04 -8.15
CA ARG A 384 22.50 29.64 -9.46
C ARG A 384 23.44 28.61 -10.08
N ILE A 385 22.87 27.66 -10.79
CA ILE A 385 23.60 26.54 -11.39
C ILE A 385 23.12 26.30 -12.82
N SER A 386 23.95 25.60 -13.59
CA SER A 386 23.54 24.99 -14.85
C SER A 386 23.20 23.52 -14.62
N ILE A 387 22.07 23.07 -15.15
CA ILE A 387 21.61 21.69 -15.08
C ILE A 387 21.67 21.09 -16.48
N THR A 388 22.46 20.04 -16.63
CA THR A 388 22.57 19.27 -17.88
C THR A 388 21.78 17.98 -17.76
N LEU A 389 20.85 17.75 -18.68
CA LEU A 389 20.05 16.53 -18.78
C LEU A 389 20.39 15.78 -20.07
N ASP A 390 20.80 14.52 -19.91
CA ASP A 390 21.04 13.55 -20.98
C ASP A 390 19.83 12.63 -21.22
N ARG A 391 18.80 12.74 -20.37
CA ARG A 391 17.57 11.96 -20.42
C ARG A 391 16.38 12.77 -19.89
N THR A 392 15.17 12.35 -20.25
CA THR A 392 13.94 13.05 -19.87
C THR A 392 13.19 12.43 -18.70
N GLN A 393 13.54 11.21 -18.30
CA GLN A 393 12.94 10.51 -17.16
C GLN A 393 13.88 9.48 -16.51
N SER A 394 13.42 8.87 -15.41
CA SER A 394 14.14 7.81 -14.68
C SER A 394 14.22 6.50 -15.48
N PRO A 395 15.22 5.64 -15.23
CA PRO A 395 15.27 4.28 -15.78
C PRO A 395 14.00 3.45 -15.52
N GLU A 396 13.38 3.60 -14.34
CA GLU A 396 12.13 2.92 -14.00
C GLU A 396 10.97 3.35 -14.91
N ALA A 397 10.88 4.65 -15.20
CA ALA A 397 9.87 5.19 -16.12
C ALA A 397 10.09 4.69 -17.55
N ASP A 398 11.34 4.68 -18.03
CA ASP A 398 11.69 4.12 -19.34
C ASP A 398 11.26 2.65 -19.44
N GLN A 399 11.58 1.83 -18.43
CA GLN A 399 11.15 0.42 -18.40
C GLN A 399 9.62 0.28 -18.33
N MET A 400 8.93 1.11 -17.56
CA MET A 400 7.47 1.08 -17.51
C MET A 400 6.85 1.42 -18.87
N ASP A 401 7.46 2.32 -19.66
CA ASP A 401 6.99 2.63 -21.01
C ASP A 401 7.19 1.46 -21.98
N VAL A 402 8.33 0.77 -21.89
CA VAL A 402 8.57 -0.48 -22.63
C VAL A 402 7.53 -1.55 -22.25
N LEU A 403 7.33 -1.79 -20.95
CA LEU A 403 6.43 -2.82 -20.43
C LEU A 403 4.94 -2.57 -20.74
N LYS A 404 4.55 -1.34 -21.08
CA LYS A 404 3.18 -1.03 -21.56
C LYS A 404 2.92 -1.60 -22.96
N ASN A 405 3.96 -1.74 -23.78
CA ASN A 405 3.84 -2.17 -25.18
C ASN A 405 4.14 -3.65 -25.38
N GLY A 406 4.69 -4.34 -24.38
CA GLY A 406 5.01 -5.76 -24.44
C GLY A 406 6.02 -6.16 -23.38
N TRP A 407 6.29 -7.47 -23.27
CA TRP A 407 7.30 -8.00 -22.35
C TRP A 407 8.68 -8.04 -23.01
N GLU A 408 9.24 -6.87 -23.32
CA GLU A 408 10.53 -6.70 -24.01
C GLU A 408 11.70 -6.73 -23.02
N VAL A 409 12.11 -7.94 -22.63
CA VAL A 409 13.14 -8.18 -21.59
C VAL A 409 14.50 -7.60 -21.98
N GLU A 410 14.89 -7.71 -23.26
CA GLU A 410 16.19 -7.19 -23.73
C GLU A 410 16.25 -5.66 -23.59
N GLU A 411 15.19 -4.96 -23.97
CA GLU A 411 15.13 -3.50 -23.89
C GLU A 411 15.15 -3.04 -22.42
N CYS A 412 14.35 -3.67 -21.56
CA CYS A 412 14.39 -3.41 -20.11
C CYS A 412 15.78 -3.62 -19.51
N THR A 413 16.49 -4.66 -19.96
CA THR A 413 17.87 -4.95 -19.57
C THR A 413 18.83 -3.87 -20.04
N ARG A 414 18.69 -3.39 -21.28
CA ARG A 414 19.54 -2.31 -21.82
C ARG A 414 19.31 -1.00 -21.06
N ILE A 415 18.07 -0.68 -20.69
CA ILE A 415 17.76 0.50 -19.85
C ILE A 415 18.42 0.38 -18.48
N ALA A 416 18.27 -0.77 -17.82
CA ALA A 416 18.82 -1.01 -16.49
C ALA A 416 20.36 -0.87 -16.45
N ASN A 417 21.03 -1.26 -17.54
CA ASN A 417 22.47 -1.09 -17.73
C ASN A 417 22.90 0.33 -18.19
N GLY A 418 21.95 1.26 -18.36
CA GLY A 418 22.21 2.59 -18.88
C GLY A 418 22.67 2.62 -20.35
N LYS A 419 22.46 1.54 -21.12
CA LYS A 419 22.83 1.45 -22.54
C LYS A 419 21.86 2.21 -23.45
N ILE A 420 20.62 2.33 -23.01
CA ILE A 420 19.57 3.14 -23.65
C ILE A 420 18.84 3.91 -22.56
N ASN A 421 18.27 5.04 -22.95
CA ASN A 421 17.43 5.89 -22.12
C ASN A 421 16.45 6.61 -23.05
N SER A 422 15.64 7.48 -22.47
CA SER A 422 14.84 8.49 -23.18
C SER A 422 15.64 9.79 -23.40
N PRO A 423 16.41 9.94 -24.50
CA PRO A 423 17.16 11.16 -24.73
C PRO A 423 16.22 12.33 -25.09
N PRO A 424 16.61 13.58 -24.76
CA PRO A 424 15.98 14.76 -25.35
C PRO A 424 16.00 14.71 -26.89
N ILE A 425 14.86 14.99 -27.52
CA ILE A 425 14.71 14.90 -28.98
C ILE A 425 15.21 16.19 -29.66
N PRO A 426 16.21 16.14 -30.57
CA PRO A 426 16.68 17.32 -31.30
C PRO A 426 15.55 18.09 -31.99
N GLY A 427 15.59 19.43 -31.90
CA GLY A 427 14.56 20.31 -32.45
C GLY A 427 13.25 20.37 -31.65
N LYS A 428 13.14 19.64 -30.53
CA LYS A 428 12.01 19.74 -29.59
C LYS A 428 12.33 20.72 -28.46
N GLU A 429 11.32 21.48 -28.00
CA GLU A 429 11.45 22.38 -26.84
C GLU A 429 11.04 21.63 -25.56
N TYR A 430 11.82 21.83 -24.49
CA TYR A 430 11.50 21.36 -23.15
C TYR A 430 11.54 22.53 -22.16
N LYS A 431 10.71 22.44 -21.13
CA LYS A 431 10.61 23.40 -20.03
C LYS A 431 11.10 22.76 -18.74
N LEU A 432 11.96 23.48 -18.01
CA LEU A 432 12.40 23.08 -16.69
C LEU A 432 11.69 23.92 -15.63
N TYR A 433 10.97 23.25 -14.74
CA TYR A 433 10.35 23.85 -13.56
C TYR A 433 11.19 23.55 -12.32
N PHE A 434 11.18 24.47 -11.37
CA PHE A 434 11.69 24.24 -10.01
C PHE A 434 10.56 24.45 -9.00
N TRP A 435 10.66 23.81 -7.84
CA TRP A 435 9.65 23.95 -6.78
C TRP A 435 9.95 25.12 -5.86
N ASP A 436 8.97 26.01 -5.72
CA ASP A 436 8.92 27.07 -4.70
C ASP A 436 7.47 27.21 -4.21
N LYS A 437 7.02 26.25 -3.37
CA LYS A 437 5.62 26.03 -2.93
C LYS A 437 4.62 25.72 -4.05
N LYS A 438 5.05 25.89 -5.30
CA LYS A 438 4.40 25.53 -6.55
C LYS A 438 5.48 25.29 -7.60
N TRP A 439 5.10 24.66 -8.71
CA TRP A 439 5.97 24.60 -9.89
C TRP A 439 6.11 26.00 -10.49
N VAL A 440 7.35 26.48 -10.58
CA VAL A 440 7.73 27.76 -11.20
C VAL A 440 8.59 27.46 -12.42
N LEU A 441 8.24 28.03 -13.57
CA LEU A 441 9.04 27.90 -14.78
C LEU A 441 10.41 28.56 -14.54
N GLY A 442 11.47 27.76 -14.61
CA GLY A 442 12.84 28.23 -14.52
C GLY A 442 13.35 28.69 -15.87
N ASP A 443 13.27 27.82 -16.88
CA ASP A 443 13.81 28.06 -18.21
C ASP A 443 13.15 27.13 -19.26
N LYS A 444 13.33 27.45 -20.54
CA LYS A 444 12.90 26.63 -21.67
C LYS A 444 14.01 26.55 -22.72
N LYS A 445 14.24 25.36 -23.27
CA LYS A 445 15.36 25.10 -24.18
C LYS A 445 14.93 24.24 -25.35
N LEU A 446 15.38 24.63 -26.55
CA LEU A 446 15.34 23.80 -27.74
C LEU A 446 16.52 22.84 -27.70
N VAL A 447 16.27 21.55 -27.91
CA VAL A 447 17.34 20.53 -27.92
C VAL A 447 18.21 20.72 -29.16
N GLY A 448 19.51 20.89 -28.94
CA GLY A 448 20.49 21.00 -30.02
C GLY A 448 20.85 19.64 -30.65
N PRO A 449 21.71 19.62 -31.68
CA PRO A 449 22.10 18.38 -32.38
C PRO A 449 22.78 17.33 -31.49
N SER A 450 23.36 17.73 -30.36
CA SER A 450 24.00 16.82 -29.39
C SER A 450 23.00 15.99 -28.58
N GLY A 451 21.69 16.28 -28.63
CA GLY A 451 20.66 15.56 -27.90
C GLY A 451 20.68 15.78 -26.38
N SER A 452 21.34 16.84 -25.90
CA SER A 452 21.38 17.20 -24.47
C SER A 452 20.67 18.53 -24.20
N LEU A 453 20.07 18.65 -23.01
CA LEU A 453 19.46 19.89 -22.53
C LEU A 453 20.39 20.55 -21.50
N ILE A 454 20.64 21.84 -21.67
CA ILE A 454 21.40 22.65 -20.70
C ILE A 454 20.53 23.83 -20.29
N PHE A 455 20.07 23.81 -19.05
CA PHE A 455 19.31 24.89 -18.44
C PHE A 455 20.23 25.69 -17.54
N ASP A 456 20.40 26.98 -17.82
CA ASP A 456 21.32 27.85 -17.10
C ASP A 456 20.55 28.72 -16.10
N ASN A 457 21.27 29.27 -15.12
CA ASN A 457 20.70 30.22 -14.16
C ASN A 457 19.48 29.64 -13.39
N ILE A 458 19.56 28.37 -12.98
CA ILE A 458 18.51 27.69 -12.21
C ILE A 458 18.82 27.80 -10.70
N PRO A 459 17.83 28.16 -9.84
CA PRO A 459 18.01 28.11 -8.39
C PRO A 459 18.37 26.71 -7.90
N THR A 460 19.29 26.60 -6.93
CA THR A 460 19.69 25.30 -6.38
C THR A 460 18.84 24.88 -5.16
N GLY A 461 19.09 23.69 -4.60
CA GLY A 461 18.57 23.27 -3.28
C GLY A 461 17.12 22.80 -3.25
N THR A 462 16.44 22.73 -4.40
CA THR A 462 15.04 22.31 -4.51
C THR A 462 14.86 21.10 -5.43
N MET A 463 13.61 20.69 -5.66
CA MET A 463 13.24 19.71 -6.68
C MET A 463 12.93 20.39 -8.02
N TYR A 464 13.16 19.65 -9.09
CA TYR A 464 12.97 20.09 -10.47
C TYR A 464 12.06 19.13 -11.22
N LEU A 465 11.39 19.65 -12.24
CA LEU A 465 10.50 18.88 -13.10
C LEU A 465 10.75 19.26 -14.55
N LEU A 466 11.09 18.27 -15.39
CA LEU A 466 11.23 18.47 -16.83
C LEU A 466 9.89 18.16 -17.50
N CYS A 467 9.41 19.07 -18.35
CA CYS A 467 8.17 18.90 -19.09
C CYS A 467 8.34 19.27 -20.56
N GLU A 468 7.61 18.59 -21.45
CA GLU A 468 7.49 19.02 -22.85
C GLU A 468 6.54 20.23 -23.00
N LYS A 469 5.58 20.34 -22.08
CA LYS A 469 4.57 21.41 -22.03
C LYS A 469 4.45 21.92 -20.59
N GLU A 470 3.24 22.01 -20.08
CA GLU A 470 2.97 22.31 -18.67
C GLU A 470 3.03 21.02 -17.84
N PRO A 471 3.33 21.10 -16.53
CA PRO A 471 3.33 19.95 -15.63
C PRO A 471 2.02 19.16 -15.70
N THR A 472 2.12 17.84 -15.86
CA THR A 472 0.99 16.91 -15.88
C THR A 472 1.13 15.83 -14.82
N GLU A 473 0.31 14.79 -14.90
CA GLU A 473 0.36 13.64 -14.00
C GLU A 473 1.47 12.63 -14.36
N LYS A 474 2.18 12.84 -15.48
CA LYS A 474 3.15 11.88 -16.04
C LYS A 474 4.58 12.16 -15.61
N GLU A 475 4.95 13.43 -15.45
CA GLU A 475 6.32 13.83 -15.17
C GLU A 475 6.67 13.56 -13.70
N ARG A 476 7.89 13.09 -13.46
CA ARG A 476 8.42 12.84 -12.12
C ARG A 476 9.54 13.83 -11.78
N PRO A 477 9.58 14.31 -10.52
CA PRO A 477 10.60 15.23 -10.10
C PRO A 477 11.96 14.55 -10.01
N PHE A 478 13.00 15.37 -10.08
CA PHE A 478 14.35 14.99 -9.72
C PHE A 478 14.96 16.04 -8.80
N ILE A 479 16.04 15.66 -8.12
CA ILE A 479 16.84 16.55 -7.28
C ILE A 479 18.29 16.50 -7.70
N LEU A 480 19.08 17.47 -7.25
CA LEU A 480 20.53 17.38 -7.27
C LEU A 480 21.00 16.88 -5.90
N TYR A 481 21.52 15.66 -5.88
CA TYR A 481 22.02 15.02 -4.68
C TYR A 481 23.48 14.62 -4.89
N LYS A 482 24.37 15.16 -4.05
CA LYS A 482 25.84 15.03 -4.19
C LYS A 482 26.32 15.38 -5.60
N ASP A 483 25.83 16.53 -6.10
CA ASP A 483 26.12 17.09 -7.43
C ASP A 483 25.73 16.18 -8.62
N LYS A 484 24.87 15.19 -8.38
CA LYS A 484 24.32 14.30 -9.43
C LYS A 484 22.82 14.40 -9.49
N ILE A 485 22.28 14.18 -10.69
CA ILE A 485 20.83 14.07 -10.89
C ILE A 485 20.34 12.77 -10.27
N LYS A 486 19.37 12.91 -9.37
CA LYS A 486 18.63 11.79 -8.81
C LYS A 486 17.15 11.99 -9.11
N TRP A 487 16.61 11.13 -9.96
CA TRP A 487 15.17 11.01 -10.15
C TRP A 487 14.54 10.43 -8.88
N VAL A 488 13.42 11.00 -8.45
CA VAL A 488 12.78 10.67 -7.16
C VAL A 488 11.31 10.34 -7.26
#